data_AF-A0A9I9E1C8-F1
#
_entry.id   AF-A0A9I9E1C8-F1
#
_cell.length_a   1.000
_cell.length_b   1.000
_cell.length_c   1.000
_cell.angle_alpha   90.00
_cell.angle_beta   90.00
_cell.angle_gamma   90.00
#
_symmetry.space_group_name_H-M   'P 1'
#
loop_
_entity.id
_entity.type
_entity.pdbx_description
1 polymer ?
#
loop_
_entity_poly.entity_id
_entity_poly.type
_entity_poly.pdbx_seq_one_letter_code
_entity_poly.pdbx_strand_id
1 'polypeptide(L)'
;MRKMAVSEVLSNRRLEVQRDVRIHEVNRGLKGIYNSWTECRNGDLIAVDLDEWIGNINLNVILRMVCGKRMAGGLQMEQCRKAMRGFFELAGQVTVGDAIPFLKCFDLGGYLKATKKVCKELDCIMEEWLEEHRQKKGDAGASAGATEESLMGLMPSLLEGMELGGYDADTVIKATCLVCD
;
A
#
# COMPACT_ATOMS: atom_id res chain seq x y z
N MET A 1 17.11 3.10 7.26
CA MET A 1 15.67 3.23 6.92
C MET A 1 15.22 4.67 6.67
N ARG A 2 15.02 5.52 7.69
CA ARG A 2 14.45 6.87 7.52
C ARG A 2 15.15 7.73 6.45
N LYS A 3 16.48 7.80 6.45
CA LYS A 3 17.26 8.56 5.45
C LYS A 3 17.02 8.06 4.03
N MET A 4 17.02 6.75 3.83
CA MET A 4 16.76 6.11 2.52
C MET A 4 15.33 6.37 2.06
N ALA A 5 14.34 6.21 2.95
CA ALA A 5 12.94 6.47 2.64
C ALA A 5 12.71 7.95 2.22
N VAL A 6 13.38 8.91 2.86
CA VAL A 6 13.22 10.34 2.50
C VAL A 6 14.03 10.71 1.25
N SER A 7 15.27 10.25 1.13
CA SER A 7 16.20 10.65 0.06
C SER A 7 15.94 9.95 -1.27
N GLU A 8 15.55 8.68 -1.24
CA GLU A 8 15.51 7.85 -2.46
C GLU A 8 14.08 7.51 -2.88
N VAL A 9 13.17 7.41 -1.92
CA VAL A 9 11.80 6.94 -2.12
C VAL A 9 10.80 8.11 -2.17
N LEU A 10 10.88 9.03 -1.21
CA LEU A 10 9.98 10.18 -1.06
C LEU A 10 10.63 11.50 -1.51
N SER A 11 11.68 11.43 -2.32
CA SER A 11 12.33 12.64 -2.83
C SER A 11 11.43 13.41 -3.79
N ASN A 12 11.69 14.71 -3.94
CA ASN A 12 10.93 15.56 -4.87
C ASN A 12 10.88 14.97 -6.28
N ARG A 13 12.00 14.43 -6.75
CA ARG A 13 12.07 13.74 -8.05
C ARG A 13 11.12 12.55 -8.13
N ARG A 14 11.03 11.73 -7.10
CA ARG A 14 10.12 10.57 -7.06
C ARG A 14 8.66 11.00 -6.98
N LEU A 15 8.35 12.00 -6.15
CA LEU A 15 7.01 12.55 -6.03
C LEU A 15 6.52 13.15 -7.36
N GLU A 16 7.44 13.70 -8.15
CA GLU A 16 7.16 14.23 -9.49
C GLU A 16 6.92 13.11 -10.51
N VAL A 17 7.75 12.07 -10.54
CA VAL A 17 7.51 10.87 -11.39
C VAL A 17 6.16 10.21 -11.04
N GLN A 18 5.81 10.14 -9.76
CA GLN A 18 4.54 9.55 -9.30
C GLN A 18 3.34 10.52 -9.38
N ARG A 19 3.54 11.75 -9.85
CA ARG A 19 2.46 12.74 -10.00
C ARG A 19 1.38 12.22 -10.94
N ASP A 20 1.80 11.66 -12.07
CA ASP A 20 0.89 11.17 -13.11
C ASP A 20 0.05 10.00 -12.60
N VAL A 21 0.62 9.16 -11.74
CA VAL A 21 -0.11 8.08 -11.05
C VAL A 21 -1.25 8.66 -10.20
N ARG A 22 -0.98 9.67 -9.38
CA ARG A 22 -2.01 10.31 -8.54
C ARG A 22 -3.11 10.95 -9.37
N ILE A 23 -2.73 11.74 -10.37
CA ILE A 23 -3.68 12.40 -11.28
C ILE A 23 -4.55 11.37 -12.00
N HIS A 24 -3.93 10.29 -12.49
CA HIS A 24 -4.64 9.24 -13.21
C HIS A 24 -5.65 8.49 -12.34
N GLU A 25 -5.32 8.21 -11.08
CA GLU A 25 -6.25 7.56 -10.15
C GLU A 25 -7.42 8.47 -9.74
N VAL A 26 -7.17 9.77 -9.52
CA VAL A 26 -8.24 10.75 -9.26
C VAL A 26 -9.16 10.90 -10.47
N ASN A 27 -8.59 11.08 -11.67
CA ASN A 27 -9.38 11.19 -12.90
C ASN A 27 -10.21 9.93 -13.18
N ARG A 28 -9.66 8.75 -12.89
CA ARG A 28 -10.39 7.48 -12.97
C ARG A 28 -11.55 7.43 -11.98
N GLY A 29 -11.32 7.82 -10.73
CA GLY A 29 -12.36 7.88 -9.70
C GLY A 29 -13.50 8.83 -10.07
N LEU A 30 -13.17 10.01 -10.60
CA LEU A 30 -14.13 10.99 -11.11
C LEU A 30 -14.92 10.45 -12.30
N LYS A 31 -14.23 9.81 -13.25
CA LYS A 31 -14.88 9.17 -14.41
C LYS A 31 -15.83 8.05 -13.97
N GLY A 32 -15.50 7.32 -12.91
CA GLY A 32 -16.38 6.32 -12.31
C GLY A 32 -17.69 6.93 -11.82
N ILE A 33 -17.62 8.01 -11.02
CA ILE A 33 -18.80 8.74 -10.55
C ILE A 33 -19.62 9.26 -11.74
N TYR A 34 -18.95 9.89 -12.71
CA TYR A 34 -19.61 10.44 -13.90
C TYR A 34 -20.36 9.35 -14.69
N ASN A 35 -19.72 8.20 -14.90
CA ASN A 35 -20.35 7.08 -15.60
C ASN A 35 -21.58 6.56 -14.85
N SER A 36 -21.47 6.35 -13.52
CA SER A 36 -22.61 5.96 -12.70
C SER A 36 -23.75 6.97 -12.83
N TRP A 37 -23.44 8.28 -12.85
CA TRP A 37 -24.42 9.35 -13.04
C TRP A 37 -25.09 9.29 -14.40
N THR A 38 -24.34 9.05 -15.48
CA THR A 38 -24.93 8.89 -16.81
C THR A 38 -25.79 7.64 -16.98
N GLU A 39 -25.52 6.58 -16.21
CA GLU A 39 -26.29 5.34 -16.23
C GLU A 39 -27.61 5.45 -15.44
N CYS A 40 -27.72 6.42 -14.53
CA CYS A 40 -28.97 6.77 -13.85
C CYS A 40 -29.98 7.40 -14.83
N ARG A 41 -30.82 6.55 -15.44
CA ARG A 41 -31.78 6.90 -16.50
C ARG A 41 -32.84 7.95 -16.12
N ASN A 42 -33.04 8.26 -14.84
CA ASN A 42 -34.15 9.11 -14.38
C ASN A 42 -33.74 10.55 -14.02
N GLY A 43 -32.47 10.93 -14.17
CA GLY A 43 -32.00 12.27 -13.78
C GLY A 43 -31.91 12.50 -12.27
N ASP A 44 -32.07 11.43 -11.47
CA ASP A 44 -31.94 11.49 -10.02
C ASP A 44 -30.48 11.69 -9.58
N LEU A 45 -30.31 12.35 -8.44
CA LEU A 45 -29.01 12.53 -7.79
C LEU A 45 -28.44 11.17 -7.35
N ILE A 46 -27.15 10.96 -7.59
CA ILE A 46 -26.43 9.79 -7.05
C ILE A 46 -25.85 10.14 -5.68
N ALA A 47 -26.20 9.32 -4.70
CA ALA A 47 -25.50 9.32 -3.42
C ALA A 47 -24.15 8.60 -3.58
N VAL A 48 -23.07 9.28 -3.23
CA VAL A 48 -21.70 8.72 -3.19
C VAL A 48 -21.21 8.78 -1.76
N ASP A 49 -20.79 7.63 -1.22
CA ASP A 49 -20.03 7.59 0.02
C ASP A 49 -18.63 8.14 -0.24
N LEU A 50 -18.38 9.37 0.23
CA LEU A 50 -17.11 10.06 0.03
C LEU A 50 -15.97 9.40 0.80
N ASP A 51 -16.24 8.80 1.97
CA ASP A 51 -15.21 8.13 2.76
C ASP A 51 -14.73 6.87 2.05
N GLU A 52 -15.66 6.07 1.52
CA GLU A 52 -15.32 4.91 0.72
C GLU A 52 -14.62 5.32 -0.59
N TRP A 53 -15.12 6.34 -1.28
CA TRP A 53 -14.57 6.80 -2.56
C TRP A 53 -13.13 7.34 -2.41
N ILE A 54 -12.92 8.26 -1.46
CA ILE A 54 -11.58 8.82 -1.16
C ILE A 54 -10.65 7.71 -0.65
N GLY A 55 -11.14 6.84 0.23
CA GLY A 55 -10.37 5.71 0.74
C GLY A 55 -9.88 4.77 -0.36
N ASN A 56 -10.75 4.46 -1.33
CA ASN A 56 -10.38 3.63 -2.48
C ASN A 56 -9.36 4.32 -3.40
N ILE A 57 -9.48 5.64 -3.64
CA ILE A 57 -8.48 6.40 -4.41
C ILE A 57 -7.12 6.38 -3.71
N ASN A 58 -7.08 6.69 -2.41
CA ASN A 58 -5.85 6.68 -1.63
C ASN A 58 -5.17 5.32 -1.67
N LEU A 59 -5.94 4.25 -1.50
CA LEU A 59 -5.40 2.90 -1.52
C LEU A 59 -4.85 2.51 -2.90
N ASN A 60 -5.53 2.89 -3.99
CA ASN A 60 -5.04 2.67 -5.35
C ASN A 60 -3.73 3.42 -5.61
N VAL A 61 -3.63 4.66 -5.14
CA VAL A 61 -2.42 5.47 -5.25
C VAL A 61 -1.27 4.80 -4.48
N ILE A 62 -1.49 4.42 -3.22
CA ILE A 62 -0.46 3.77 -2.39
C ILE A 62 0.02 2.48 -3.04
N LEU A 63 -0.90 1.59 -3.45
CA LEU A 63 -0.52 0.30 -4.05
C LEU A 63 0.25 0.45 -5.35
N ARG A 64 -0.08 1.46 -6.18
CA ARG A 64 0.69 1.74 -7.39
C ARG A 64 2.07 2.30 -7.09
N MET A 65 2.15 3.28 -6.19
CA MET A 65 3.42 3.95 -5.89
C MET A 65 4.37 3.02 -5.12
N VAL A 66 3.85 2.23 -4.19
CA VAL A 66 4.64 1.36 -3.32
C VAL A 66 4.95 0.05 -4.00
N CYS A 67 3.93 -0.65 -4.50
CA CYS A 67 4.08 -2.03 -4.98
C CYS A 67 4.02 -2.17 -6.50
N GLY A 68 3.69 -1.10 -7.24
CA GLY A 68 3.47 -1.17 -8.69
C GLY A 68 2.16 -1.89 -9.05
N LYS A 69 1.30 -2.15 -8.06
CA LYS A 69 0.06 -2.93 -8.21
C LYS A 69 -1.14 -2.02 -8.35
N ARG A 70 -2.17 -2.49 -9.04
CA ARG A 70 -3.48 -1.83 -9.11
C ARG A 70 -4.50 -2.72 -8.45
N MET A 71 -5.52 -2.10 -7.82
CA MET A 71 -6.76 -2.78 -7.48
C MET A 71 -7.56 -3.08 -8.76
N ALA A 72 -7.04 -3.95 -9.61
CA ALA A 72 -7.83 -4.59 -10.65
C ALA A 72 -8.39 -5.87 -10.03
N GLY A 73 -9.67 -6.16 -10.30
CA GLY A 73 -10.41 -7.24 -9.65
C GLY A 73 -9.65 -8.58 -9.60
N GLY A 74 -9.87 -9.33 -8.53
CA GLY A 74 -9.21 -10.61 -8.25
C GLY A 74 -9.17 -10.87 -6.74
N LEU A 75 -9.17 -12.15 -6.36
CA LEU A 75 -9.24 -12.57 -4.96
C LEU A 75 -8.12 -11.98 -4.10
N GLN A 76 -6.88 -11.97 -4.62
CA GLN A 76 -5.71 -11.42 -3.92
C GLN A 76 -5.83 -9.90 -3.69
N MET A 77 -6.31 -9.13 -4.66
CA MET A 77 -6.49 -7.68 -4.52
C MET A 77 -7.63 -7.34 -3.55
N GLU A 78 -8.70 -8.14 -3.52
CA GLU A 78 -9.77 -7.96 -2.56
C GLU A 78 -9.32 -8.28 -1.12
N GLN A 79 -8.51 -9.33 -0.95
CA GLN A 79 -7.87 -9.64 0.33
C GLN A 79 -6.93 -8.52 0.77
N CYS A 80 -6.08 -8.02 -0.13
CA CYS A 80 -5.22 -6.87 0.15
C CYS A 80 -6.04 -5.63 0.53
N ARG A 81 -7.16 -5.36 -0.16
CA ARG A 81 -8.05 -4.25 0.16
C ARG A 81 -8.60 -4.35 1.58
N LYS A 82 -9.05 -5.54 1.97
CA LYS A 82 -9.58 -5.81 3.31
C LYS A 82 -8.49 -5.67 4.38
N ALA A 83 -7.33 -6.27 4.15
CA ALA A 83 -6.19 -6.19 5.07
C ALA A 83 -5.71 -4.75 5.26
N MET A 84 -5.55 -3.98 4.17
CA MET A 84 -5.14 -2.57 4.23
C MET A 84 -6.16 -1.68 4.93
N ARG A 85 -7.46 -1.92 4.71
CA ARG A 85 -8.52 -1.20 5.44
C ARG A 85 -8.46 -1.50 6.93
N GLY A 86 -8.36 -2.77 7.31
CA GLY A 86 -8.20 -3.18 8.70
C GLY A 86 -6.93 -2.61 9.33
N PHE A 87 -5.84 -2.50 8.56
CA PHE A 87 -4.61 -1.85 9.01
C PHE A 87 -4.84 -0.39 9.35
N PHE A 88 -5.46 0.40 8.45
CA PHE A 88 -5.72 1.82 8.71
C PHE A 88 -6.72 2.05 9.84
N GLU A 89 -7.71 1.17 10.00
CA GLU A 89 -8.66 1.21 11.12
C GLU A 89 -7.97 0.99 12.47
N LEU A 90 -6.95 0.12 12.52
CA LEU A 90 -6.19 -0.18 13.74
C LEU A 90 -5.06 0.83 13.98
N ALA A 91 -4.38 1.30 12.94
CA ALA A 91 -3.22 2.19 13.05
C ALA A 91 -3.56 3.57 13.65
N GLY A 92 -4.83 4.00 13.58
CA GLY A 92 -5.30 5.25 14.15
C GLY A 92 -5.81 5.15 15.59
N GLN A 93 -5.83 3.97 16.21
CA GLN A 93 -6.42 3.77 17.53
C GLN A 93 -5.41 3.95 18.66
N VAL A 94 -5.82 4.70 19.69
CA VAL A 94 -5.07 4.82 20.95
C VAL A 94 -5.57 3.75 21.90
N THR A 95 -4.70 2.81 22.28
CA THR A 95 -5.07 1.71 23.18
C THR A 95 -4.81 2.08 24.64
N VAL A 96 -5.47 1.37 25.56
CA VAL A 96 -5.22 1.51 27.00
C VAL A 96 -3.76 1.16 27.35
N GLY A 97 -3.15 0.24 26.59
CA GLY A 97 -1.74 -0.12 26.73
C GLY A 97 -0.77 1.01 26.35
N ASP A 98 -1.20 1.95 25.51
CA ASP A 98 -0.40 3.13 25.13
C ASP A 98 -0.41 4.20 26.22
N ALA A 99 -1.52 4.32 26.95
CA ALA A 99 -1.63 5.20 28.12
C ALA A 99 -1.02 4.58 29.39
N ILE A 100 -1.13 3.26 29.53
CA ILE A 100 -0.72 2.49 30.71
C ILE A 100 0.16 1.30 30.28
N PRO A 101 1.49 1.46 30.25
CA PRO A 101 2.41 0.48 29.67
C PRO A 101 2.32 -0.93 30.25
N PHE A 102 2.00 -1.08 31.54
CA PHE A 102 1.88 -2.39 32.18
C PHE A 102 0.66 -3.19 31.70
N LEU A 103 -0.37 -2.52 31.15
CA LEU A 103 -1.55 -3.18 30.59
C LEU A 103 -1.35 -3.64 29.15
N LYS A 104 -0.22 -3.29 28.51
CA LYS A 104 0.10 -3.70 27.14
C LYS A 104 0.19 -5.22 27.00
N CYS A 105 0.66 -5.95 28.02
CA CYS A 105 0.73 -7.41 27.98
C CYS A 105 -0.63 -8.11 28.09
N PHE A 106 -1.66 -7.41 28.59
CA PHE A 106 -3.00 -7.97 28.76
C PHE A 106 -3.88 -7.84 27.50
N ASP A 107 -3.44 -7.09 26.48
CA ASP A 107 -4.16 -6.86 25.22
C ASP A 107 -5.65 -6.51 25.45
N LEU A 108 -5.89 -5.55 26.36
CA LEU A 108 -7.25 -5.12 26.69
C LEU A 108 -7.91 -4.49 25.43
N GLY A 109 -8.88 -5.21 24.86
CA GLY A 109 -9.54 -4.86 23.60
C GLY A 109 -9.09 -5.67 22.38
N GLY A 110 -8.09 -6.55 22.51
CA GLY A 110 -7.65 -7.46 21.44
C GLY A 110 -6.93 -6.78 20.26
N TYR A 111 -6.55 -5.51 20.42
CA TYR A 111 -5.95 -4.68 19.38
C TYR A 111 -4.58 -5.19 18.93
N LEU A 112 -3.73 -5.65 19.86
CA LEU A 112 -2.42 -6.22 19.52
C LEU A 112 -2.60 -7.50 18.71
N LYS A 113 -3.55 -8.36 19.10
CA LYS A 113 -3.84 -9.59 18.37
C LYS A 113 -4.41 -9.31 16.97
N ALA A 114 -5.31 -8.33 16.85
CA ALA A 114 -5.88 -7.91 15.57
C ALA A 114 -4.80 -7.32 14.64
N THR A 115 -3.96 -6.43 15.16
CA THR A 115 -2.85 -5.82 14.41
C THR A 115 -1.87 -6.88 13.92
N LYS A 116 -1.48 -7.83 14.78
CA LYS A 116 -0.62 -8.96 14.39
C LYS A 116 -1.24 -9.81 13.28
N LYS A 117 -2.57 -10.02 13.30
CA LYS A 117 -3.25 -10.77 12.25
C LYS A 117 -3.19 -10.03 10.92
N VAL A 118 -3.54 -8.74 10.91
CA VAL A 118 -3.52 -7.91 9.70
C VAL A 118 -2.11 -7.77 9.15
N CYS A 119 -1.11 -7.51 10.00
CA CYS A 119 0.29 -7.43 9.56
C CYS A 119 0.78 -8.74 8.96
N LYS A 120 0.37 -9.90 9.48
CA LYS A 120 0.69 -11.21 8.86
C LYS A 120 0.05 -11.36 7.48
N GLU A 121 -1.22 -10.97 7.32
CA GLU A 121 -1.89 -11.03 6.01
C GLU A 121 -1.19 -10.13 4.98
N LEU A 122 -0.81 -8.90 5.39
CA LEU A 122 -0.06 -7.98 4.54
C LEU A 122 1.35 -8.48 4.23
N ASP A 123 2.05 -9.07 5.20
CA ASP A 123 3.39 -9.64 5.00
C ASP A 123 3.37 -10.76 3.95
N CYS A 124 2.39 -11.68 4.02
CA CYS A 124 2.21 -12.72 3.02
C CYS A 124 1.95 -12.15 1.61
N ILE A 125 1.08 -11.14 1.50
CA ILE A 125 0.77 -10.51 0.20
C ILE A 125 2.00 -9.83 -0.38
N MET A 126 2.82 -9.18 0.46
CA MET A 126 4.03 -8.53 -0.03
C MET A 126 5.14 -9.50 -0.40
N GLU A 127 5.26 -10.63 0.30
CA GLU A 127 6.16 -11.71 -0.09
C GLU A 127 5.82 -12.20 -1.51
N GLU A 128 4.54 -12.46 -1.79
CA GLU A 128 4.09 -12.86 -3.12
C GLU A 128 4.41 -11.81 -4.19
N TRP A 129 4.21 -10.52 -3.89
CA TRP A 129 4.53 -9.46 -4.83
C TRP A 129 6.04 -9.26 -5.04
N LEU A 130 6.85 -9.41 -4.00
CA LEU A 130 8.31 -9.37 -4.11
C LEU A 130 8.81 -10.47 -5.04
N GLU A 131 8.26 -11.67 -4.92
CA GLU A 131 8.61 -12.80 -5.78
C GLU A 131 8.19 -12.55 -7.23
N GLU A 132 7.01 -11.97 -7.47
CA GLU A 132 6.61 -11.53 -8.81
C GLU A 132 7.55 -10.46 -9.41
N HIS A 133 8.00 -9.49 -8.59
CA HIS A 133 8.94 -8.46 -9.01
C HIS A 133 10.28 -9.06 -9.45
N ARG A 134 10.75 -10.10 -8.74
CA ARG A 134 11.98 -10.84 -9.09
C ARG A 134 11.84 -11.57 -10.42
N GLN A 135 10.74 -12.29 -10.61
CA GLN A 135 10.49 -13.05 -11.83
C GLN A 135 10.38 -12.15 -13.07
N LYS A 136 9.74 -10.98 -12.94
CA LYS A 136 9.61 -10.00 -14.05
C LYS A 136 10.91 -9.32 -14.43
N LYS A 137 11.91 -9.26 -13.53
CA LYS A 137 13.24 -8.71 -13.85
C LYS A 137 14.07 -9.66 -14.73
N GLY A 138 13.70 -10.94 -14.80
CA GLY A 138 14.30 -11.94 -15.69
C GLY A 138 13.72 -11.97 -17.11
N ASP A 139 12.44 -11.61 -17.28
CA ASP A 139 11.72 -11.59 -18.56
C ASP A 139 11.33 -10.15 -18.94
N ALA A 140 12.12 -9.52 -19.82
CA ALA A 140 11.85 -8.16 -20.30
C ALA A 140 10.57 -8.13 -21.18
N GLY A 141 9.43 -7.83 -20.57
CA GLY A 141 8.13 -7.67 -21.23
C GLY A 141 7.38 -6.41 -20.76
N ALA A 142 6.57 -5.85 -21.66
CA ALA A 142 5.94 -4.51 -21.68
C ALA A 142 5.13 -4.02 -20.43
N SER A 143 5.09 -4.76 -19.32
CA SER A 143 4.51 -4.32 -18.04
C SER A 143 5.53 -3.70 -17.06
N ALA A 144 6.80 -3.60 -17.47
CA ALA A 144 7.93 -3.16 -16.65
C ALA A 144 7.78 -1.73 -16.09
N GLY A 145 7.23 -0.78 -16.85
CA GLY A 145 7.28 0.65 -16.48
C GLY A 145 6.67 0.99 -15.12
N ALA A 146 5.46 0.49 -14.79
CA ALA A 146 4.82 0.77 -13.49
C ALA A 146 5.45 -0.02 -12.32
N THR A 147 6.10 -1.13 -12.64
CA THR A 147 6.73 -2.06 -11.69
C THR A 147 8.11 -1.53 -11.29
N GLU A 148 8.90 -1.07 -12.27
CA GLU A 148 10.23 -0.48 -12.12
C GLU A 148 10.21 0.93 -11.51
N GLU A 149 9.11 1.67 -11.64
CA GLU A 149 8.95 2.98 -10.99
C GLU A 149 8.39 2.89 -9.57
N SER A 150 7.93 1.70 -9.16
CA SER A 150 7.44 1.47 -7.80
C SER A 150 8.57 1.38 -6.80
N LEU A 151 8.30 1.82 -5.56
CA LEU A 151 9.24 1.72 -4.45
C LEU A 151 9.79 0.29 -4.28
N MET A 152 8.91 -0.72 -4.29
CA MET A 152 9.28 -2.13 -4.14
C MET A 152 10.19 -2.62 -5.26
N GLY A 153 9.96 -2.18 -6.50
CA GLY A 153 10.82 -2.55 -7.64
C GLY A 153 12.21 -1.88 -7.60
N LEU A 154 12.31 -0.71 -6.97
CA LEU A 154 13.55 0.06 -6.88
C LEU A 154 14.42 -0.34 -5.69
N MET A 155 13.82 -0.83 -4.60
CA MET A 155 14.59 -1.12 -3.40
C MET A 155 15.69 -2.17 -3.58
N PRO A 156 15.53 -3.25 -4.37
CA PRO A 156 16.61 -4.20 -4.59
C PRO A 156 17.89 -3.56 -5.12
N SER A 157 17.80 -2.60 -6.06
CA SER A 157 18.99 -1.90 -6.57
C SER A 157 19.51 -0.83 -5.61
N LEU A 158 18.64 -0.23 -4.79
CA LEU A 158 19.08 0.70 -3.75
C LEU A 158 19.84 0.00 -2.63
N LEU A 159 19.45 -1.22 -2.27
CA LEU A 159 20.04 -2.00 -1.19
C LEU A 159 21.32 -2.75 -1.60
N GLU A 160 21.64 -2.79 -2.88
CA GLU A 160 22.83 -3.45 -3.40
C GLU A 160 24.11 -2.81 -2.83
N GLY A 161 24.92 -3.60 -2.12
CA GLY A 161 26.15 -3.13 -1.48
C GLY A 161 25.98 -2.35 -0.17
N MET A 162 24.75 -2.22 0.37
CA MET A 162 24.53 -1.65 1.70
C MET A 162 24.74 -2.68 2.82
N GLU A 163 25.33 -2.25 3.94
CA GLU A 163 25.43 -3.05 5.15
C GLU A 163 24.09 -3.03 5.91
N LEU A 164 23.35 -4.13 5.85
CA LEU A 164 21.98 -4.23 6.38
C LEU A 164 21.92 -4.69 7.85
N GLY A 165 23.03 -4.64 8.58
CA GLY A 165 23.05 -4.97 10.01
C GLY A 165 22.60 -6.40 10.35
N GLY A 166 22.80 -7.34 9.43
CA GLY A 166 22.41 -8.75 9.58
C GLY A 166 21.00 -9.10 9.07
N TYR A 167 20.22 -8.13 8.61
CA TYR A 167 18.93 -8.38 7.95
C TYR A 167 19.11 -8.68 6.47
N ASP A 168 18.26 -9.53 5.92
CA ASP A 168 18.16 -9.72 4.47
C ASP A 168 17.42 -8.55 3.80
N ALA A 169 17.62 -8.40 2.49
CA ALA A 169 17.04 -7.31 1.72
C ALA A 169 15.50 -7.35 1.73
N ASP A 170 14.87 -8.52 1.76
CA ASP A 170 13.40 -8.62 1.74
C ASP A 170 12.80 -8.14 3.04
N THR A 171 13.39 -8.49 4.18
CA THR A 171 12.97 -7.98 5.48
C THR A 171 13.02 -6.44 5.50
N VAL A 172 14.08 -5.86 4.94
CA VAL A 172 14.24 -4.40 4.83
C VAL A 172 13.20 -3.79 3.88
N ILE A 173 12.95 -4.41 2.73
CA ILE A 173 11.95 -3.94 1.77
C ILE A 173 10.55 -3.98 2.40
N LYS A 174 10.20 -5.11 3.02
CA LYS A 174 8.89 -5.31 3.63
C LYS A 174 8.64 -4.34 4.77
N ALA A 175 9.64 -4.16 5.65
CA ALA A 175 9.55 -3.19 6.74
C ALA A 175 9.36 -1.75 6.24
N THR A 176 10.01 -1.37 5.13
CA THR A 176 9.84 -0.01 4.59
C THR A 176 8.47 0.21 3.95
N CYS A 177 7.90 -0.82 3.34
CA CYS A 177 6.60 -0.73 2.65
C CYS A 177 5.40 -0.76 3.61
N LEU A 178 5.45 -1.54 4.71
CA LEU A 178 4.28 -1.77 5.58
C LEU A 178 4.29 -1.04 6.91
N VAL A 179 5.46 -0.64 7.44
CA VAL A 179 5.58 -0.08 8.80
C VAL A 179 4.73 -0.89 9.80
N CYS A 180 5.00 -2.19 9.91
CA CYS A 180 4.46 -3.05 10.97
C CYS A 180 5.56 -3.25 12.02
N ASP A 181 5.36 -2.70 13.22
CA ASP A 181 6.22 -2.88 14.41
C ASP A 181 5.77 -4.07 15.27
#